data_AF-A0A545U072-F1
#
_entry.id   AF-A0A545U072-F1
#
_cell.length_a   1.000
_cell.length_b   1.000
_cell.length_c   1.000
_cell.angle_alpha   90.00
_cell.angle_beta   90.00
_cell.angle_gamma   90.00
#
_symmetry.space_group_name_H-M   'P 1'
#
loop_
_entity.id
_entity.type
_entity.pdbx_description
1 polymer ?
#
loop_
_entity_poly.entity_id
_entity_poly.type
_entity_poly.pdbx_seq_one_letter_code
_entity_poly.pdbx_strand_id
1 'polypeptide(L)'
;MTRIRINSFGGIAPRQDPLKLRGDQAQVANNCRLFSGSLESWRESIDDVNLPSIPTTIFRYAANQWLQWNSDVDVVRSPVPDDQFGRVYWTGDGDPKMGVAGEINAASPYPTDSYTLGIPAPATKPSGALNAHSNPASGASEEEQRTVFYVFTYVSAYGEEGPPSPISDEFEPNELQRVDLSNLVNPGAGDHNITTKRIYRTLEGEYVFVADIPLAQTTYIDEIKDSETGGPLVSEEWYSPSATLEGLISLPNGVLAGFKGNEIRLSEPYVPHAWPPSYSLTVDYEIVGLAKLNSSIVVLTKGFPYISHGIHPSAYSLEAIEINQACISKKSIVEAGSSVLYASPDGLVRISGGASVLTEPLMKKKEWQALNPSSIVGVFHDQRYYGFYDATANGGFKAGFIIDPTEPQAGLTQLTQYSECLYLDLEEDSIFFTEENSTQIKIWDEALTLQTYTWRSKVFVTPRPVNFGWLEIRARGYPVNFKVFADGNNVFEGTITSRDAIRMPAGFLADEWEIEVSGTERINSITLAQSARELRDG
;
A
#
# COMPACT_ATOMS: atom_id res chain seq x y z
N MET A 1 23.65 -44.45 23.04
CA MET A 1 24.05 -43.10 23.46
C MET A 1 23.14 -42.14 22.72
N THR A 2 22.49 -41.24 23.43
CA THR A 2 21.43 -40.36 22.91
C THR A 2 21.85 -38.93 23.23
N ARG A 3 21.91 -38.06 22.21
CA ARG A 3 22.16 -36.62 22.32
C ARG A 3 21.10 -35.86 21.55
N ILE A 4 20.68 -34.71 22.05
CA ILE A 4 19.85 -33.75 21.31
C ILE A 4 20.75 -32.55 21.02
N ARG A 5 20.89 -32.18 19.76
CA ARG A 5 21.64 -31.00 19.34
C ARG A 5 20.79 -30.18 18.39
N ILE A 6 20.59 -28.91 18.74
CA ILE A 6 19.90 -27.91 17.95
C ILE A 6 20.96 -26.92 17.48
N ASN A 7 21.16 -26.82 16.17
CA ASN A 7 22.16 -25.96 15.54
C ASN A 7 21.57 -25.09 14.40
N SER A 8 20.25 -25.14 14.24
CA SER A 8 19.45 -24.28 13.37
C SER A 8 18.15 -23.98 14.10
N PHE A 9 17.66 -22.74 13.96
CA PHE A 9 16.46 -22.26 14.63
C PHE A 9 15.47 -21.75 13.59
N GLY A 10 14.27 -22.33 13.58
CA GLY A 10 13.14 -21.98 12.75
C GLY A 10 11.96 -21.48 13.59
N GLY A 11 10.94 -20.99 12.90
CA GLY A 11 9.71 -20.48 13.49
C GLY A 11 8.71 -21.57 13.86
N ILE A 12 7.50 -21.15 14.20
CA ILE A 12 6.39 -22.03 14.53
C ILE A 12 5.65 -22.51 13.27
N ALA A 13 5.07 -23.70 13.36
CA ALA A 13 4.17 -24.26 12.35
C ALA A 13 2.90 -24.83 13.04
N PRO A 14 1.93 -23.98 13.43
CA PRO A 14 0.79 -24.36 14.27
C PRO A 14 -0.03 -25.55 13.73
N ARG A 15 -0.03 -25.76 12.41
CA ARG A 15 -0.72 -26.88 11.76
C ARG A 15 -0.24 -28.25 12.25
N GLN A 16 1.05 -28.36 12.60
CA GLN A 16 1.71 -29.61 12.93
C GLN A 16 1.69 -29.86 14.44
N ASP A 17 1.55 -31.12 14.83
CA ASP A 17 1.71 -31.54 16.22
C ASP A 17 3.17 -31.29 16.69
N PRO A 18 3.39 -30.86 17.95
CA PRO A 18 4.74 -30.63 18.49
C PRO A 18 5.75 -31.76 18.29
N LEU A 19 5.29 -33.02 18.26
CA LEU A 19 6.12 -34.20 18.02
C LEU A 19 6.54 -34.33 16.54
N LYS A 20 5.73 -33.79 15.64
CA LYS A 20 5.88 -33.89 14.17
C LYS A 20 6.62 -32.71 13.54
N LEU A 21 6.82 -31.62 14.29
CA LEU A 21 7.66 -30.50 13.87
C LEU A 21 9.05 -30.97 13.40
N ARG A 22 9.64 -30.24 12.46
CA ARG A 22 11.04 -30.47 12.06
C ARG A 22 11.99 -30.15 13.22
N GLY A 23 13.19 -30.72 13.18
CA GLY A 23 14.17 -30.56 14.27
C GLY A 23 14.63 -29.12 14.53
N ASP A 24 14.48 -28.25 13.52
CA ASP A 24 14.76 -26.82 13.55
C ASP A 24 13.53 -25.97 13.95
N GLN A 25 12.30 -26.49 13.83
CA GLN A 25 11.08 -25.74 14.12
C GLN A 25 10.78 -25.62 15.62
N ALA A 26 10.05 -24.56 15.95
CA ALA A 26 9.69 -24.20 17.31
C ALA A 26 8.22 -24.49 17.61
N GLN A 27 7.93 -24.71 18.89
CA GLN A 27 6.59 -24.58 19.44
C GLN A 27 6.26 -23.14 19.82
N VAL A 28 7.29 -22.36 20.19
CA VAL A 28 7.20 -20.93 20.53
C VAL A 28 8.36 -20.22 19.84
N ALA A 29 8.07 -19.11 19.15
CA ALA A 29 9.09 -18.24 18.56
C ALA A 29 8.60 -16.79 18.63
N ASN A 30 8.72 -16.17 19.82
CA ASN A 30 8.29 -14.81 20.08
C ASN A 30 9.48 -13.85 19.97
N ASN A 31 9.33 -12.78 19.18
CA ASN A 31 10.35 -11.75 18.91
C ASN A 31 11.70 -12.34 18.49
N CYS A 32 11.70 -13.49 17.80
CA CYS A 32 12.91 -14.16 17.35
C CYS A 32 13.33 -13.65 15.97
N ARG A 33 14.58 -13.21 15.81
CA ARG A 33 15.18 -12.98 14.50
C ARG A 33 15.93 -14.24 14.08
N LEU A 34 15.50 -14.89 12.99
CA LEU A 34 15.94 -16.24 12.60
C LEU A 34 16.72 -16.28 11.27
N PHE A 35 17.16 -15.13 10.77
CA PHE A 35 17.59 -14.98 9.38
C PHE A 35 18.97 -15.56 9.10
N SER A 36 19.79 -15.70 10.14
CA SER A 36 21.17 -16.20 10.04
C SER A 36 21.29 -17.70 10.33
N GLY A 37 20.16 -18.38 10.58
CA GLY A 37 20.11 -19.74 11.14
C GLY A 37 20.50 -19.81 12.62
N SER A 38 20.90 -18.70 13.23
CA SER A 38 21.05 -18.54 14.69
C SER A 38 19.79 -17.91 15.27
N LEU A 39 19.56 -18.09 16.57
CA LEU A 39 18.53 -17.36 17.30
C LEU A 39 19.08 -16.01 17.72
N GLU A 40 18.50 -14.93 17.21
CA GLU A 40 18.89 -13.55 17.48
C GLU A 40 17.70 -12.74 17.98
N SER A 41 17.98 -11.59 18.59
CA SER A 41 16.94 -10.66 18.97
C SER A 41 16.75 -9.55 17.94
N TRP A 42 15.53 -9.02 17.89
CA TRP A 42 15.24 -7.72 17.30
C TRP A 42 15.77 -6.61 18.21
N ARG A 43 16.11 -5.47 17.63
CA ARG A 43 16.27 -4.22 18.36
C ARG A 43 14.92 -3.66 18.75
N GLU A 44 14.90 -2.88 19.82
CA GLU A 44 13.70 -2.10 20.15
C GLU A 44 13.44 -1.05 19.06
N SER A 45 12.21 -0.53 19.01
CA SER A 45 11.90 0.58 18.11
C SER A 45 12.36 1.91 18.73
N ILE A 46 12.73 2.88 17.89
CA ILE A 46 13.16 4.21 18.34
C ILE A 46 12.13 5.27 17.95
N ASP A 47 11.95 6.28 18.80
CA ASP A 47 11.08 7.43 18.52
C ASP A 47 11.66 8.31 17.38
N ASP A 48 10.82 8.69 16.42
CA ASP A 48 11.14 9.63 15.33
C ASP A 48 10.51 11.01 15.57
N VAL A 49 9.22 11.16 15.22
CA VAL A 49 8.48 12.43 15.27
C VAL A 49 7.17 12.25 16.03
N ASN A 50 6.78 13.28 16.80
CA ASN A 50 5.48 13.34 17.46
C ASN A 50 4.46 14.08 16.58
N LEU A 51 3.35 13.42 16.30
CA LEU A 51 2.26 13.94 15.48
C LEU A 51 1.27 14.78 16.30
N PRO A 52 0.54 15.71 15.67
CA PRO A 52 -0.47 16.52 16.35
C PRO A 52 -1.75 15.74 16.74
N SER A 53 -2.04 14.61 16.12
CA SER A 53 -3.16 13.73 16.49
C SER A 53 -2.86 12.25 16.24
N ILE A 54 -3.67 11.35 16.79
CA ILE A 54 -3.52 9.90 16.58
C ILE A 54 -3.91 9.58 15.13
N PRO A 55 -2.99 9.10 14.28
CA PRO A 55 -3.27 8.84 12.87
C PRO A 55 -3.88 7.44 12.66
N THR A 56 -4.70 7.32 11.63
CA THR A 56 -5.07 6.03 10.98
C THR A 56 -4.18 5.72 9.78
N THR A 57 -3.70 6.78 9.12
CA THR A 57 -2.76 6.70 7.99
C THR A 57 -1.69 7.78 8.13
N ILE A 58 -0.45 7.43 7.83
CA ILE A 58 0.68 8.35 7.74
C ILE A 58 1.35 8.22 6.37
N PHE A 59 1.89 9.32 5.87
CA PHE A 59 2.67 9.34 4.63
C PHE A 59 3.84 10.30 4.77
N ARG A 60 5.05 9.82 4.48
CA ARG A 60 6.24 10.67 4.52
C ARG A 60 6.33 11.50 3.24
N TYR A 61 6.04 12.79 3.33
CA TYR A 61 6.12 13.70 2.17
C TYR A 61 7.56 14.08 1.85
N ALA A 62 8.32 14.47 2.87
CA ALA A 62 9.75 14.77 2.83
C ALA A 62 10.40 14.46 4.19
N ALA A 63 11.71 14.66 4.31
CA ALA A 63 12.41 14.51 5.58
C ALA A 63 11.76 15.37 6.69
N ASN A 64 11.38 14.73 7.81
CA ASN A 64 10.65 15.34 8.93
C ASN A 64 9.29 15.98 8.57
N GLN A 65 8.70 15.67 7.41
CA GLN A 65 7.39 16.15 7.00
C GLN A 65 6.45 14.97 6.77
N TRP A 66 5.61 14.73 7.78
CA TRP A 66 4.63 13.66 7.81
C TRP A 66 3.24 14.20 7.54
N LEU A 67 2.59 13.65 6.54
CA LEU A 67 1.16 13.81 6.32
C LEU A 67 0.41 12.77 7.17
N GLN A 68 -0.72 13.17 7.74
CA GLN A 68 -1.50 12.32 8.63
C GLN A 68 -3.00 12.48 8.39
N TRP A 69 -3.72 11.36 8.52
CA TRP A 69 -5.18 11.33 8.43
C TRP A 69 -5.76 10.47 9.55
N ASN A 70 -6.94 10.86 10.03
CA ASN A 70 -7.73 10.07 11.00
C ASN A 70 -8.68 9.09 10.30
N SER A 71 -8.52 8.93 8.99
CA SER A 71 -9.24 7.99 8.12
C SER A 71 -8.24 7.10 7.38
N ASP A 72 -8.74 5.99 6.85
CA ASP A 72 -7.97 5.12 5.96
C ASP A 72 -7.87 5.77 4.58
N VAL A 73 -6.67 6.21 4.19
CA VAL A 73 -6.45 6.89 2.90
C VAL A 73 -5.36 6.20 2.09
N ASP A 74 -5.52 6.21 0.78
CA ASP A 74 -4.50 5.75 -0.15
C ASP A 74 -3.83 6.97 -0.77
N VAL A 75 -2.51 7.08 -0.65
CA VAL A 75 -1.74 8.26 -1.04
C VAL A 75 -0.66 7.87 -2.05
N VAL A 76 -0.57 8.62 -3.14
CA VAL A 76 0.46 8.42 -4.17
C VAL A 76 1.19 9.73 -4.47
N ARG A 77 2.48 9.62 -4.79
CA ARG A 77 3.26 10.73 -5.34
C ARG A 77 2.86 10.98 -6.80
N SER A 78 3.09 12.20 -7.27
CA SER A 78 2.85 12.59 -8.64
C SER A 78 3.56 11.68 -9.65
N PRO A 79 2.84 11.10 -10.63
CA PRO A 79 3.46 10.38 -11.73
C PRO A 79 4.05 11.31 -12.80
N VAL A 80 3.78 12.62 -12.71
CA VAL A 80 4.18 13.60 -13.73
C VAL A 80 5.71 13.78 -13.69
N PRO A 81 6.42 13.61 -14.82
CA PRO A 81 7.86 13.83 -14.88
C PRO A 81 8.22 15.28 -14.52
N ASP A 82 9.29 15.46 -13.75
CA ASP A 82 9.80 16.78 -13.33
C ASP A 82 8.72 17.68 -12.71
N ASP A 83 7.83 17.11 -11.89
CA ASP A 83 6.75 17.85 -11.23
C ASP A 83 7.27 18.96 -10.31
N GLN A 84 7.20 20.20 -10.79
CA GLN A 84 7.71 21.37 -10.09
C GLN A 84 6.88 21.77 -8.86
N PHE A 85 5.66 21.22 -8.74
CA PHE A 85 4.74 21.58 -7.65
C PHE A 85 4.80 20.61 -6.46
N GLY A 86 5.54 19.51 -6.58
CA GLY A 86 5.66 18.48 -5.54
C GLY A 86 4.30 17.86 -5.17
N ARG A 87 3.50 17.46 -6.16
CA ARG A 87 2.12 17.00 -5.93
C ARG A 87 2.05 15.64 -5.26
N VAL A 88 1.04 15.48 -4.42
CA VAL A 88 0.53 14.19 -3.96
C VAL A 88 -0.97 14.12 -4.19
N TYR A 89 -1.45 12.90 -4.43
CA TYR A 89 -2.85 12.61 -4.69
C TYR A 89 -3.33 11.58 -3.67
N TRP A 90 -4.57 11.72 -3.19
CA TRP A 90 -5.12 10.75 -2.25
C TRP A 90 -6.62 10.56 -2.38
N THR A 91 -7.08 9.41 -1.89
CA THR A 91 -8.49 9.01 -1.81
C THR A 91 -8.79 8.36 -0.45
N GLY A 92 -10.05 8.33 -0.03
CA GLY A 92 -10.52 7.65 1.20
C GLY A 92 -11.01 8.58 2.31
N ASP A 93 -10.91 9.90 2.14
CA ASP A 93 -11.34 10.93 3.08
C ASP A 93 -12.37 11.90 2.46
N GLY A 94 -13.22 11.40 1.56
CA GLY A 94 -14.20 12.15 0.78
C GLY A 94 -13.89 12.12 -0.72
N ASP A 95 -14.18 13.23 -1.41
CA ASP A 95 -13.82 13.38 -2.83
C ASP A 95 -12.30 13.19 -3.03
N PRO A 96 -11.85 12.60 -4.15
CA PRO A 96 -10.42 12.49 -4.47
C PRO A 96 -9.75 13.85 -4.43
N LYS A 97 -8.56 13.92 -3.83
CA LYS A 97 -7.87 15.18 -3.59
C LYS A 97 -6.47 15.19 -4.17
N MET A 98 -5.97 16.40 -4.40
CA MET A 98 -4.56 16.66 -4.66
C MET A 98 -4.06 17.79 -3.77
N GLY A 99 -2.78 17.73 -3.42
CA GLY A 99 -2.08 18.79 -2.72
C GLY A 99 -0.80 19.12 -3.46
N VAL A 100 -0.42 20.39 -3.43
CA VAL A 100 0.91 20.88 -3.87
C VAL A 100 1.73 21.25 -2.64
N ALA A 101 3.05 21.37 -2.80
CA ALA A 101 3.96 21.67 -1.69
C ALA A 101 3.56 22.89 -0.85
N GLY A 102 3.03 23.94 -1.48
CA GLY A 102 2.57 25.16 -0.79
C GLY A 102 1.39 24.90 0.15
N GLU A 103 0.35 24.22 -0.33
CA GLU A 103 -0.86 23.91 0.44
C GLU A 103 -0.63 22.82 1.47
N ILE A 104 0.20 21.83 1.14
CA ILE A 104 0.53 20.73 2.06
C ILE A 104 1.29 21.24 3.28
N ASN A 105 2.22 22.21 3.10
CA ASN A 105 3.18 22.62 4.13
C ASN A 105 2.86 23.98 4.77
N ALA A 106 1.66 24.53 4.57
CA ALA A 106 1.34 25.87 5.04
C ALA A 106 1.34 25.99 6.58
N ALA A 107 0.74 25.03 7.29
CA ALA A 107 0.76 24.93 8.75
C ALA A 107 0.39 23.52 9.26
N SER A 108 1.04 23.04 10.32
CA SER A 108 0.67 21.76 10.96
C SER A 108 -0.78 21.79 11.51
N PRO A 109 -1.55 20.68 11.46
CA PRO A 109 -1.21 19.36 10.91
C PRO A 109 -1.10 19.33 9.38
N TYR A 110 -0.31 18.39 8.85
CA TYR A 110 -0.17 18.22 7.40
C TYR A 110 -0.99 17.01 6.89
N PRO A 111 -1.58 17.08 5.68
CA PRO A 111 -1.62 18.28 4.83
C PRO A 111 -2.50 19.37 5.44
N THR A 112 -2.12 20.64 5.30
CA THR A 112 -2.90 21.77 5.82
C THR A 112 -4.16 22.00 4.99
N ASP A 113 -3.99 22.01 3.67
CA ASP A 113 -5.06 22.23 2.71
C ASP A 113 -4.86 21.38 1.44
N SER A 114 -5.89 21.34 0.60
CA SER A 114 -5.96 20.48 -0.57
C SER A 114 -6.98 20.96 -1.59
N TYR A 115 -6.80 20.58 -2.85
CA TYR A 115 -7.77 20.77 -3.92
C TYR A 115 -8.50 19.47 -4.22
N THR A 116 -9.73 19.57 -4.71
CA THR A 116 -10.45 18.45 -5.31
C THR A 116 -9.77 18.06 -6.63
N LEU A 117 -9.44 16.77 -6.78
CA LEU A 117 -8.81 16.25 -7.98
C LEU A 117 -9.77 16.27 -9.17
N GLY A 118 -9.27 16.67 -10.33
CA GLY A 118 -10.04 16.79 -11.57
C GLY A 118 -10.50 18.21 -11.84
N ILE A 119 -10.81 18.51 -13.10
CA ILE A 119 -11.36 19.81 -13.51
C ILE A 119 -12.76 19.56 -14.09
N PRO A 120 -13.83 20.15 -13.51
CA PRO A 120 -15.19 19.90 -13.96
C PRO A 120 -15.45 20.48 -15.34
N ALA A 121 -16.41 19.91 -16.06
CA ALA A 121 -16.93 20.51 -17.28
C ALA A 121 -17.84 21.72 -16.95
N PRO A 122 -17.85 22.79 -17.78
CA PRO A 122 -18.87 23.82 -17.65
C PRO A 122 -20.28 23.27 -17.87
N ALA A 123 -21.22 23.65 -17.00
CA ALA A 123 -22.57 23.07 -16.99
C ALA A 123 -23.49 23.57 -18.13
N THR A 124 -23.14 24.68 -18.79
CA THR A 124 -23.99 25.32 -19.80
C THR A 124 -23.22 25.59 -21.08
N LYS A 125 -23.91 25.50 -22.23
CA LYS A 125 -23.34 25.88 -23.52
C LYS A 125 -23.07 27.39 -23.62
N PRO A 126 -22.05 27.81 -24.38
CA PRO A 126 -21.92 29.20 -24.83
C PRO A 126 -23.17 29.66 -25.56
N SER A 127 -23.51 30.93 -25.41
CA SER A 127 -24.53 31.60 -26.23
C SER A 127 -23.88 32.77 -26.93
N GLY A 128 -24.41 33.20 -28.07
CA GLY A 128 -23.79 34.29 -28.81
C GLY A 128 -24.72 35.01 -29.76
N ALA A 129 -24.22 36.10 -30.31
CA ALA A 129 -24.89 36.87 -31.35
C ALA A 129 -23.90 37.29 -32.43
N LEU A 130 -24.35 37.30 -33.69
CA LEU A 130 -23.58 37.84 -34.81
C LEU A 130 -23.57 39.36 -34.75
N ASN A 131 -22.37 39.95 -34.83
CA ASN A 131 -22.16 41.39 -34.85
C ASN A 131 -21.15 41.76 -35.95
N ALA A 132 -21.12 43.03 -36.35
CA ALA A 132 -20.22 43.50 -37.42
C ALA A 132 -18.74 43.40 -37.00
N HIS A 133 -17.89 42.79 -37.81
CA HIS A 133 -16.47 42.64 -37.53
C HIS A 133 -15.80 44.02 -37.46
N SER A 134 -15.00 44.30 -36.41
CA SER A 134 -14.40 45.63 -36.22
C SER A 134 -13.26 45.92 -37.20
N ASN A 135 -12.59 44.87 -37.69
CA ASN A 135 -11.49 44.94 -38.65
C ASN A 135 -11.50 43.76 -39.65
N PRO A 136 -12.45 43.72 -40.60
CA PRO A 136 -12.56 42.61 -41.55
C PRO A 136 -11.34 42.53 -42.49
N ALA A 137 -11.07 41.34 -43.04
CA ALA A 137 -9.98 41.16 -44.01
C ALA A 137 -10.20 42.00 -45.28
N SER A 138 -9.11 42.41 -45.93
CA SER A 138 -9.21 43.12 -47.21
C SER A 138 -9.80 42.20 -48.28
N GLY A 139 -10.95 42.57 -48.84
CA GLY A 139 -11.70 41.73 -49.77
C GLY A 139 -12.85 40.94 -49.13
N ALA A 140 -13.07 41.09 -47.82
CA ALA A 140 -14.15 40.42 -47.10
C ALA A 140 -15.53 40.66 -47.74
N SER A 141 -16.32 39.60 -47.85
CA SER A 141 -17.62 39.60 -48.50
C SER A 141 -18.75 39.07 -47.59
N GLU A 142 -19.99 39.36 -47.97
CA GLU A 142 -21.18 38.74 -47.37
C GLU A 142 -21.57 37.42 -48.07
N GLU A 143 -20.85 37.04 -49.15
CA GLU A 143 -21.21 35.92 -50.01
C GLU A 143 -20.78 34.56 -49.44
N GLU A 144 -19.69 34.54 -48.68
CA GLU A 144 -19.17 33.34 -48.03
C GLU A 144 -19.55 33.34 -46.54
N GLN A 145 -20.35 32.35 -46.15
CA GLN A 145 -20.65 32.03 -44.75
C GLN A 145 -19.95 30.74 -44.38
N ARG A 146 -19.55 30.66 -43.11
CA ARG A 146 -18.98 29.44 -42.52
C ARG A 146 -19.81 29.02 -41.33
N THR A 147 -20.00 27.72 -41.16
CA THR A 147 -20.66 27.16 -39.99
C THR A 147 -19.65 27.02 -38.87
N VAL A 148 -19.90 27.66 -37.72
CA VAL A 148 -19.05 27.57 -36.53
C VAL A 148 -19.86 27.22 -35.28
N PHE A 149 -19.29 26.35 -34.46
CA PHE A 149 -19.76 26.04 -33.11
C PHE A 149 -18.66 26.37 -32.10
N TYR A 150 -19.06 26.69 -30.88
CA TYR A 150 -18.14 27.04 -29.78
C TYR A 150 -18.33 26.13 -28.59
N VAL A 151 -17.21 25.85 -27.92
CA VAL A 151 -17.15 25.27 -26.58
C VAL A 151 -16.12 26.03 -25.75
N PHE A 152 -16.20 25.87 -24.44
CA PHE A 152 -15.13 26.33 -23.54
C PHE A 152 -14.85 25.30 -22.46
N THR A 153 -13.65 25.34 -21.91
CA THR A 153 -13.18 24.49 -20.82
C THR A 153 -12.71 25.37 -19.65
N TYR A 154 -12.51 24.76 -18.49
CA TYR A 154 -11.81 25.41 -17.37
C TYR A 154 -10.36 24.95 -17.32
N VAL A 155 -9.47 25.86 -16.90
CA VAL A 155 -8.05 25.59 -16.72
C VAL A 155 -7.60 26.00 -15.32
N SER A 156 -6.92 25.09 -14.61
CA SER A 156 -6.35 25.34 -13.28
C SER A 156 -5.15 26.28 -13.35
N ALA A 157 -4.75 26.84 -12.21
CA ALA A 157 -3.50 27.59 -12.07
C ALA A 157 -2.25 26.76 -12.47
N TYR A 158 -2.37 25.44 -12.50
CA TYR A 158 -1.31 24.49 -12.84
C TYR A 158 -1.35 24.05 -14.30
N GLY A 159 -2.25 24.62 -15.13
CA GLY A 159 -2.38 24.29 -16.55
C GLY A 159 -3.18 23.02 -16.85
N GLU A 160 -3.92 22.51 -15.86
CA GLU A 160 -4.77 21.33 -16.02
C GLU A 160 -6.11 21.74 -16.64
N GLU A 161 -6.54 21.05 -17.69
CA GLU A 161 -7.73 21.41 -18.47
C GLU A 161 -8.82 20.35 -18.31
N GLY A 162 -10.07 20.79 -18.10
CA GLY A 162 -11.23 19.89 -18.00
C GLY A 162 -11.92 19.62 -19.34
N PRO A 163 -13.02 18.85 -19.32
CA PRO A 163 -13.83 18.61 -20.50
C PRO A 163 -14.55 19.89 -20.98
N PRO A 164 -14.93 19.94 -22.26
CA PRO A 164 -15.65 21.07 -22.82
C PRO A 164 -17.07 21.19 -22.25
N SER A 165 -17.58 22.41 -22.28
CA SER A 165 -18.99 22.70 -22.14
C SER A 165 -19.81 21.95 -23.20
N PRO A 166 -21.13 21.81 -23.01
CA PRO A 166 -22.02 21.48 -24.12
C PRO A 166 -21.82 22.45 -25.30
N ILE A 167 -21.94 21.95 -26.52
CA ILE A 167 -21.79 22.71 -27.76
C ILE A 167 -22.77 23.88 -27.83
N SER A 168 -22.31 25.03 -28.35
CA SER A 168 -23.17 26.19 -28.63
C SER A 168 -24.25 25.88 -29.67
N ASP A 169 -25.16 26.83 -29.87
CA ASP A 169 -25.96 26.84 -31.10
C ASP A 169 -25.06 27.10 -32.33
N GLU A 170 -25.59 26.77 -33.51
CA GLU A 170 -24.92 27.02 -34.78
C GLU A 170 -24.86 28.52 -35.09
N PHE A 171 -23.70 28.99 -35.55
CA PHE A 171 -23.54 30.34 -36.09
C PHE A 171 -23.00 30.28 -37.52
N GLU A 172 -23.50 31.19 -38.36
CA GLU A 172 -23.07 31.32 -39.77
C GLU A 172 -22.50 32.73 -40.05
N PRO A 173 -21.40 33.14 -39.39
CA PRO A 173 -20.76 34.41 -39.69
C PRO A 173 -20.23 34.43 -41.13
N ASN A 174 -20.49 35.52 -41.85
CA ASN A 174 -19.71 35.87 -43.04
C ASN A 174 -18.40 36.60 -42.66
N GLU A 175 -17.59 36.95 -43.64
CA GLU A 175 -16.28 37.61 -43.42
C GLU A 175 -16.38 39.04 -42.85
N LEU A 176 -17.57 39.65 -42.86
CA LEU A 176 -17.88 40.94 -42.25
C LEU A 176 -18.52 40.82 -40.86
N GLN A 177 -18.70 39.59 -40.36
CA GLN A 177 -19.35 39.32 -39.08
C GLN A 177 -18.42 38.58 -38.12
N ARG A 178 -18.72 38.71 -36.84
CA ARG A 178 -18.06 38.01 -35.73
C ARG A 178 -19.08 37.49 -34.74
N VAL A 179 -18.67 36.55 -33.90
CA VAL A 179 -19.52 35.99 -32.85
C VAL A 179 -19.13 36.61 -31.50
N ASP A 180 -20.07 37.32 -30.88
CA ASP A 180 -19.93 37.81 -29.52
C ASP A 180 -20.51 36.78 -28.56
N LEU A 181 -19.65 36.04 -27.88
CA LEU A 181 -19.99 35.00 -26.91
C LEU A 181 -20.39 35.60 -25.56
N SER A 182 -21.31 34.90 -24.92
CA SER A 182 -21.88 35.13 -23.60
C SER A 182 -22.19 33.79 -22.94
N ASN A 183 -22.70 33.82 -21.71
CA ASN A 183 -23.01 32.62 -20.93
C ASN A 183 -21.77 31.71 -20.70
N LEU A 184 -20.58 32.30 -20.65
CA LEU A 184 -19.35 31.63 -20.24
C LEU A 184 -19.34 31.59 -18.71
N VAL A 185 -20.11 30.65 -18.14
CA VAL A 185 -20.35 30.55 -16.69
C VAL A 185 -19.08 30.19 -15.92
N ASN A 186 -19.09 30.40 -14.61
CA ASN A 186 -18.05 29.93 -13.70
C ASN A 186 -18.32 28.47 -13.28
N PRO A 187 -17.29 27.73 -12.82
CA PRO A 187 -17.48 26.39 -12.28
C PRO A 187 -18.43 26.42 -11.07
N GLY A 188 -19.05 25.27 -10.79
CA GLY A 188 -19.87 25.07 -9.60
C GLY A 188 -19.05 25.02 -8.31
N ALA A 189 -19.62 24.44 -7.26
CA ALA A 189 -18.88 24.16 -6.02
C ALA A 189 -17.74 23.15 -6.25
N GLY A 190 -16.67 23.28 -5.47
CA GLY A 190 -15.45 22.47 -5.55
C GLY A 190 -14.21 23.35 -5.63
N ASP A 191 -13.17 23.03 -4.85
CA ASP A 191 -11.92 23.79 -4.87
C ASP A 191 -10.93 23.13 -5.85
N HIS A 192 -10.94 23.60 -7.10
CA HIS A 192 -10.13 23.06 -8.20
C HIS A 192 -9.00 23.99 -8.62
N ASN A 193 -8.79 25.09 -7.89
CA ASN A 193 -7.83 26.15 -8.23
C ASN A 193 -7.94 26.65 -9.70
N ILE A 194 -9.16 26.81 -10.22
CA ILE A 194 -9.43 27.28 -11.58
C ILE A 194 -9.11 28.77 -11.70
N THR A 195 -8.41 29.16 -12.75
CA THR A 195 -8.02 30.57 -12.98
C THR A 195 -8.49 31.12 -14.32
N THR A 196 -8.73 30.24 -15.30
CA THR A 196 -8.91 30.63 -16.70
C THR A 196 -10.04 29.81 -17.34
N LYS A 197 -10.74 30.41 -18.31
CA LYS A 197 -11.60 29.70 -19.26
C LYS A 197 -10.92 29.71 -20.62
N ARG A 198 -10.86 28.56 -21.26
CA ARG A 198 -10.29 28.40 -22.59
C ARG A 198 -11.38 28.17 -23.62
N ILE A 199 -11.39 28.96 -24.69
CA ILE A 199 -12.45 28.98 -25.71
C ILE A 199 -11.94 28.31 -26.97
N TYR A 200 -12.77 27.46 -27.55
CA TYR A 200 -12.55 26.79 -28.83
C TYR A 200 -13.69 27.05 -29.79
N ARG A 201 -13.39 27.00 -31.09
CA ARG A 201 -14.38 27.04 -32.17
C ARG A 201 -14.12 25.96 -33.19
N THR A 202 -15.13 25.53 -33.93
CA THR A 202 -14.93 24.56 -35.02
C THR A 202 -14.26 25.20 -36.22
N LEU A 203 -13.23 24.55 -36.75
CA LEU A 203 -12.59 24.85 -38.03
C LEU A 203 -12.28 23.52 -38.72
N GLU A 204 -12.71 23.37 -39.98
CA GLU A 204 -12.51 22.13 -40.77
C GLU A 204 -12.98 20.82 -40.09
N GLY A 205 -13.94 20.91 -39.16
CA GLY A 205 -14.52 19.77 -38.44
C GLY A 205 -13.89 19.46 -37.09
N GLU A 206 -12.89 20.22 -36.65
CA GLU A 206 -12.23 20.07 -35.33
C GLU A 206 -12.39 21.34 -34.48
N TYR A 207 -12.41 21.20 -33.16
CA TYR A 207 -12.36 22.34 -32.25
C TYR A 207 -10.93 22.86 -32.11
N VAL A 208 -10.69 24.10 -32.51
CA VAL A 208 -9.39 24.77 -32.43
C VAL A 208 -9.42 25.91 -31.42
N PHE A 209 -8.29 26.12 -30.73
CA PHE A 209 -8.15 27.14 -29.70
C PHE A 209 -8.35 28.54 -30.27
N VAL A 210 -9.09 29.38 -29.53
CA VAL A 210 -9.35 30.79 -29.88
C VAL A 210 -8.72 31.72 -28.86
N ALA A 211 -9.03 31.55 -27.58
CA ALA A 211 -8.54 32.45 -26.54
C ALA A 211 -8.63 31.85 -25.13
N ASP A 212 -7.77 32.35 -24.25
CA ASP A 212 -7.90 32.21 -22.80
C ASP A 212 -8.45 33.52 -22.22
N ILE A 213 -9.49 33.43 -21.39
CA ILE A 213 -10.07 34.57 -20.67
C ILE A 213 -9.99 34.33 -19.15
N PRO A 214 -9.84 35.40 -18.33
CA PRO A 214 -9.88 35.25 -16.87
C PRO A 214 -11.17 34.59 -16.39
N LEU A 215 -11.10 33.80 -15.32
CA LEU A 215 -12.27 33.11 -14.76
C LEU A 215 -13.48 34.03 -14.53
N ALA A 216 -13.26 35.26 -14.05
CA ALA A 216 -14.34 36.20 -13.78
C ALA A 216 -15.05 36.74 -15.04
N GLN A 217 -14.45 36.62 -16.21
CA GLN A 217 -15.00 37.11 -17.47
C GLN A 217 -16.07 36.12 -17.99
N THR A 218 -17.25 36.65 -18.35
CA THR A 218 -18.43 35.85 -18.76
C THR A 218 -18.85 36.05 -20.21
N THR A 219 -18.13 36.91 -20.93
CA THR A 219 -18.34 37.22 -22.35
C THR A 219 -17.01 37.23 -23.09
N TYR A 220 -17.02 37.00 -24.40
CA TYR A 220 -15.83 37.08 -25.23
C TYR A 220 -16.23 37.50 -26.65
N ILE A 221 -15.40 38.31 -27.29
CA ILE A 221 -15.63 38.78 -28.65
C ILE A 221 -14.62 38.07 -29.55
N ASP A 222 -15.08 37.21 -30.47
CA ASP A 222 -14.19 36.46 -31.35
C ASP A 222 -13.83 37.26 -32.62
N GLU A 223 -12.67 37.91 -32.61
CA GLU A 223 -12.09 38.60 -33.78
C GLU A 223 -10.88 37.86 -34.38
N ILE A 224 -10.64 36.61 -33.95
CA ILE A 224 -9.47 35.84 -34.36
C ILE A 224 -9.68 35.31 -35.77
N LYS A 225 -8.69 35.48 -36.65
CA LYS A 225 -8.72 34.90 -38.01
C LYS A 225 -8.47 33.40 -37.96
N ASP A 226 -8.94 32.66 -38.95
CA ASP A 226 -8.71 31.21 -39.01
C ASP A 226 -7.25 30.81 -39.10
N SER A 227 -6.41 31.65 -39.70
CA SER A 227 -4.96 31.44 -39.73
C SER A 227 -4.26 31.71 -38.38
N GLU A 228 -4.98 32.26 -37.40
CA GLU A 228 -4.45 32.71 -36.10
C GLU A 228 -5.00 31.87 -34.93
N THR A 229 -5.83 30.85 -35.20
CA THR A 229 -6.27 29.88 -34.19
C THR A 229 -5.12 28.99 -33.73
N GLY A 230 -5.26 28.43 -32.52
CA GLY A 230 -4.27 27.53 -31.92
C GLY A 230 -4.55 26.05 -32.22
N GLY A 231 -3.95 25.19 -31.40
CA GLY A 231 -4.07 23.73 -31.53
C GLY A 231 -5.48 23.18 -31.25
N PRO A 232 -5.70 21.88 -31.54
CA PRO A 232 -6.98 21.22 -31.33
C PRO A 232 -7.28 21.03 -29.84
N LEU A 233 -8.58 20.94 -29.51
CA LEU A 233 -9.06 20.51 -28.20
C LEU A 233 -8.67 19.05 -27.96
N VAL A 234 -7.89 18.80 -26.91
CA VAL A 234 -7.44 17.43 -26.53
C VAL A 234 -8.16 16.88 -25.30
N SER A 235 -8.87 17.74 -24.56
CA SER A 235 -9.46 17.40 -23.26
C SER A 235 -10.92 16.92 -23.34
N GLU A 236 -11.41 16.53 -24.51
CA GLU A 236 -12.82 16.12 -24.70
C GLU A 236 -13.29 15.06 -23.70
N GLU A 237 -12.44 14.07 -23.40
CA GLU A 237 -12.75 12.99 -22.45
C GLU A 237 -12.07 13.14 -21.09
N TRP A 238 -11.47 14.30 -20.75
CA TRP A 238 -10.68 14.49 -19.53
C TRP A 238 -11.56 14.76 -18.29
N TYR A 239 -12.49 13.85 -18.01
CA TYR A 239 -13.45 13.99 -16.92
C TYR A 239 -12.78 13.88 -15.53
N SER A 240 -13.32 14.59 -14.54
CA SER A 240 -12.91 14.41 -13.15
C SER A 240 -13.13 12.97 -12.65
N PRO A 241 -12.34 12.48 -11.69
CA PRO A 241 -12.60 11.20 -11.04
C PRO A 241 -13.96 11.21 -10.33
N SER A 242 -14.52 10.03 -10.09
CA SER A 242 -15.74 9.91 -9.29
C SER A 242 -15.49 10.37 -7.85
N ALA A 243 -16.47 11.06 -7.26
CA ALA A 243 -16.48 11.49 -5.85
C ALA A 243 -16.25 10.37 -4.81
N THR A 244 -16.54 9.12 -5.19
CA THR A 244 -16.40 7.93 -4.34
C THR A 244 -15.28 7.00 -4.84
N LEU A 245 -14.28 7.54 -5.54
CA LEU A 245 -13.11 6.79 -5.96
C LEU A 245 -12.22 6.52 -4.74
N GLU A 246 -11.77 5.28 -4.59
CA GLU A 246 -10.93 4.82 -3.49
C GLU A 246 -9.79 3.92 -4.01
N GLY A 247 -8.80 3.58 -3.16
CA GLY A 247 -7.77 2.59 -3.50
C GLY A 247 -6.74 3.07 -4.51
N LEU A 248 -6.37 4.34 -4.44
CA LEU A 248 -5.46 4.96 -5.40
C LEU A 248 -4.08 4.29 -5.42
N ILE A 249 -3.65 3.84 -6.60
CA ILE A 249 -2.30 3.34 -6.86
C ILE A 249 -1.69 4.05 -8.08
N SER A 250 -0.35 4.11 -8.13
CA SER A 250 0.40 4.72 -9.23
C SER A 250 1.16 3.66 -10.03
N LEU A 251 0.96 3.67 -11.36
CA LEU A 251 1.59 2.73 -12.30
C LEU A 251 2.83 3.34 -12.97
N PRO A 252 3.79 2.51 -13.42
CA PRO A 252 5.06 3.00 -13.99
C PRO A 252 4.91 3.80 -15.29
N ASN A 253 3.80 3.65 -16.02
CA ASN A 253 3.48 4.39 -17.25
C ASN A 253 2.78 5.74 -16.96
N GLY A 254 2.77 6.18 -15.71
CA GLY A 254 2.21 7.46 -15.29
C GLY A 254 0.69 7.50 -15.15
N VAL A 255 0.04 6.35 -15.23
CA VAL A 255 -1.40 6.19 -15.02
C VAL A 255 -1.68 6.03 -13.53
N LEU A 256 -2.69 6.74 -13.03
CA LEU A 256 -3.29 6.45 -11.74
C LEU A 256 -4.45 5.47 -11.92
N ALA A 257 -4.58 4.53 -10.98
CA ALA A 257 -5.70 3.60 -10.93
C ALA A 257 -6.39 3.71 -9.57
N GLY A 258 -7.70 3.63 -9.57
CA GLY A 258 -8.53 3.53 -8.37
C GLY A 258 -9.77 2.70 -8.68
N PHE A 259 -10.68 2.60 -7.73
CA PHE A 259 -11.91 1.86 -7.93
C PHE A 259 -13.13 2.53 -7.31
N LYS A 260 -14.30 2.14 -7.80
CA LYS A 260 -15.62 2.49 -7.26
C LYS A 260 -16.49 1.25 -7.29
N GLY A 261 -16.83 0.71 -6.13
CA GLY A 261 -17.60 -0.53 -6.04
C GLY A 261 -16.86 -1.69 -6.73
N ASN A 262 -17.39 -2.20 -7.84
CA ASN A 262 -16.82 -3.27 -8.65
C ASN A 262 -16.18 -2.80 -9.97
N GLU A 263 -15.92 -1.49 -10.11
CA GLU A 263 -15.37 -0.90 -11.32
C GLU A 263 -13.99 -0.28 -11.04
N ILE A 264 -13.00 -0.67 -11.82
CA ILE A 264 -11.67 -0.07 -11.86
C ILE A 264 -11.75 1.13 -12.78
N ARG A 265 -11.17 2.25 -12.35
CA ARG A 265 -11.09 3.51 -13.08
C ARG A 265 -9.62 3.83 -13.29
N LEU A 266 -9.27 4.34 -14.47
CA LEU A 266 -7.90 4.68 -14.84
C LEU A 266 -7.84 6.13 -15.31
N SER A 267 -6.76 6.83 -14.96
CA SER A 267 -6.48 8.15 -15.49
C SER A 267 -5.84 8.09 -16.86
N GLU A 268 -5.83 9.20 -17.58
CA GLU A 268 -4.90 9.43 -18.69
C GLU A 268 -3.44 9.34 -18.20
N PRO A 269 -2.50 8.82 -19.02
CA PRO A 269 -1.08 8.77 -18.67
C PRO A 269 -0.51 10.16 -18.42
N TYR A 270 0.11 10.38 -17.26
CA TYR A 270 0.72 11.65 -16.87
C TYR A 270 -0.26 12.83 -16.75
N VAL A 271 -1.57 12.56 -16.75
CA VAL A 271 -2.62 13.57 -16.58
C VAL A 271 -3.56 13.12 -15.45
N PRO A 272 -3.12 13.18 -14.16
CA PRO A 272 -3.84 12.61 -13.02
C PRO A 272 -5.24 13.20 -12.76
N HIS A 273 -5.57 14.35 -13.35
CA HIS A 273 -6.87 15.00 -13.25
C HIS A 273 -7.90 14.47 -14.26
N ALA A 274 -7.49 13.68 -15.26
CA ALA A 274 -8.33 13.20 -16.35
C ALA A 274 -8.62 11.70 -16.21
N TRP A 275 -9.89 11.33 -16.05
CA TRP A 275 -10.38 9.96 -15.81
C TRP A 275 -11.48 9.57 -16.80
N PRO A 276 -11.13 9.31 -18.08
CA PRO A 276 -12.09 8.95 -19.10
C PRO A 276 -12.96 7.73 -18.71
N PRO A 277 -14.30 7.82 -18.81
CA PRO A 277 -15.18 6.68 -18.56
C PRO A 277 -14.93 5.49 -19.49
N SER A 278 -14.34 5.72 -20.66
CA SER A 278 -13.95 4.70 -21.62
C SER A 278 -12.83 3.77 -21.10
N TYR A 279 -12.09 4.18 -20.05
CA TYR A 279 -11.01 3.38 -19.45
C TYR A 279 -11.48 2.54 -18.25
N SER A 280 -12.77 2.55 -17.97
CA SER A 280 -13.36 1.75 -16.92
C SER A 280 -13.35 0.25 -17.23
N LEU A 281 -13.04 -0.56 -16.22
CA LEU A 281 -13.11 -2.02 -16.31
C LEU A 281 -13.96 -2.56 -15.16
N THR A 282 -14.95 -3.39 -15.46
CA THR A 282 -15.87 -3.94 -14.45
C THR A 282 -15.53 -5.39 -14.13
N VAL A 283 -15.58 -5.74 -12.84
CA VAL A 283 -15.44 -7.11 -12.33
C VAL A 283 -16.72 -7.58 -11.64
N ASP A 284 -16.86 -8.88 -11.41
CA ASP A 284 -18.09 -9.47 -10.87
C ASP A 284 -18.38 -9.14 -9.39
N TYR A 285 -17.34 -8.80 -8.63
CA TYR A 285 -17.43 -8.61 -7.17
C TYR A 285 -16.90 -7.23 -6.77
N GLU A 286 -17.44 -6.69 -5.68
CA GLU A 286 -16.92 -5.44 -5.09
C GLU A 286 -15.43 -5.56 -4.79
N ILE A 287 -14.70 -4.52 -5.16
CA ILE A 287 -13.25 -4.40 -4.97
C ILE A 287 -12.98 -3.99 -3.52
N VAL A 288 -11.97 -4.60 -2.92
CA VAL A 288 -11.49 -4.31 -1.56
C VAL A 288 -10.21 -3.48 -1.61
N GLY A 289 -9.36 -3.71 -2.62
CA GLY A 289 -8.15 -2.94 -2.83
C GLY A 289 -7.47 -3.30 -4.14
N LEU A 290 -6.52 -2.46 -4.54
CA LEU A 290 -5.67 -2.65 -5.71
C LEU A 290 -4.22 -2.77 -5.25
N ALA A 291 -3.41 -3.50 -6.01
CA ALA A 291 -1.97 -3.53 -5.86
C ALA A 291 -1.30 -3.58 -7.22
N LYS A 292 -0.12 -3.00 -7.35
CA LYS A 292 0.67 -3.11 -8.57
C LYS A 292 1.53 -4.37 -8.54
N LEU A 293 1.56 -5.08 -9.67
CA LEU A 293 2.47 -6.17 -9.95
C LEU A 293 3.22 -5.85 -11.25
N ASN A 294 4.43 -5.31 -11.13
CA ASN A 294 5.18 -4.73 -12.26
C ASN A 294 4.39 -3.62 -12.97
N SER A 295 3.90 -3.88 -14.19
CA SER A 295 3.05 -2.98 -14.98
C SER A 295 1.56 -3.38 -14.95
N SER A 296 1.22 -4.44 -14.23
CA SER A 296 -0.15 -4.95 -14.11
C SER A 296 -0.79 -4.49 -12.80
N ILE A 297 -2.11 -4.45 -12.78
CA ILE A 297 -2.92 -4.18 -11.59
C ILE A 297 -3.48 -5.52 -11.11
N VAL A 298 -3.18 -5.89 -9.87
CA VAL A 298 -3.89 -6.96 -9.16
C VAL A 298 -5.11 -6.34 -8.49
N VAL A 299 -6.28 -6.85 -8.85
CA VAL A 299 -7.58 -6.36 -8.38
C VAL A 299 -8.11 -7.36 -7.37
N LEU A 300 -8.14 -6.95 -6.10
CA LEU A 300 -8.53 -7.83 -4.99
C LEU A 300 -9.98 -7.55 -4.62
N THR A 301 -10.83 -8.57 -4.67
CA THR A 301 -12.29 -8.44 -4.53
C THR A 301 -12.85 -9.24 -3.36
N LYS A 302 -14.13 -9.05 -3.03
CA LYS A 302 -14.88 -9.90 -2.08
C LYS A 302 -15.17 -11.32 -2.59
N GLY A 303 -14.78 -11.66 -3.82
CA GLY A 303 -14.92 -12.99 -4.43
C GLY A 303 -13.58 -13.64 -4.74
N PHE A 304 -13.09 -13.46 -5.97
CA PHE A 304 -11.78 -13.91 -6.43
C PHE A 304 -10.99 -12.76 -7.07
N PRO A 305 -9.65 -12.82 -7.09
CA PRO A 305 -8.84 -11.74 -7.61
C PRO A 305 -8.74 -11.77 -9.14
N TYR A 306 -8.47 -10.61 -9.73
CA TYR A 306 -8.20 -10.44 -11.15
C TYR A 306 -6.82 -9.84 -11.35
N ILE A 307 -6.25 -10.02 -12.54
CA ILE A 307 -5.11 -9.25 -13.01
C ILE A 307 -5.53 -8.46 -14.25
N SER A 308 -5.22 -7.17 -14.25
CA SER A 308 -5.39 -6.28 -15.39
C SER A 308 -4.04 -5.85 -15.92
N HIS A 309 -3.87 -5.87 -17.23
CA HIS A 309 -2.63 -5.44 -17.87
C HIS A 309 -2.91 -4.74 -19.19
N GLY A 310 -2.06 -3.77 -19.52
CA GLY A 310 -2.12 -3.01 -20.76
C GLY A 310 -0.97 -2.02 -20.81
N ILE A 311 -0.71 -1.50 -22.00
CA ILE A 311 0.33 -0.47 -22.21
C ILE A 311 -0.28 0.93 -22.07
N HIS A 312 -1.53 1.08 -22.53
CA HIS A 312 -2.33 2.31 -22.49
C HIS A 312 -3.70 2.00 -21.86
N PRO A 313 -4.28 2.85 -21.01
CA PRO A 313 -5.55 2.62 -20.32
C PRO A 313 -6.68 2.08 -21.21
N SER A 314 -6.84 2.63 -22.41
CA SER A 314 -7.84 2.20 -23.40
C SER A 314 -7.70 0.74 -23.89
N ALA A 315 -6.55 0.12 -23.67
CA ALA A 315 -6.21 -1.24 -24.10
C ALA A 315 -5.99 -2.21 -22.93
N TYR A 316 -6.39 -1.84 -21.70
CA TYR A 316 -6.30 -2.77 -20.57
C TYR A 316 -7.32 -3.89 -20.74
N SER A 317 -6.89 -5.11 -20.42
CA SER A 317 -7.76 -6.29 -20.38
C SER A 317 -7.71 -6.95 -19.01
N LEU A 318 -8.84 -7.53 -18.59
CA LEU A 318 -8.98 -8.27 -17.34
C LEU A 318 -8.88 -9.77 -17.55
N GLU A 319 -8.16 -10.42 -16.64
CA GLU A 319 -8.09 -11.88 -16.52
C GLU A 319 -8.38 -12.28 -15.07
N ALA A 320 -9.29 -13.24 -14.87
CA ALA A 320 -9.56 -13.80 -13.56
C ALA A 320 -8.43 -14.75 -13.15
N ILE A 321 -7.95 -14.62 -11.90
CA ILE A 321 -6.96 -15.53 -11.35
C ILE A 321 -7.70 -16.75 -10.81
N GLU A 322 -7.23 -17.96 -11.16
CA GLU A 322 -7.85 -19.24 -10.76
C GLU A 322 -7.60 -19.58 -9.28
N ILE A 323 -8.08 -18.74 -8.37
CA ILE A 323 -8.09 -18.99 -6.93
C ILE A 323 -9.38 -18.46 -6.30
N ASN A 324 -10.11 -19.32 -5.61
CA ASN A 324 -11.36 -18.93 -4.93
C ASN A 324 -11.06 -18.34 -3.54
N GLN A 325 -10.28 -17.25 -3.49
CA GLN A 325 -9.87 -16.60 -2.25
C GLN A 325 -10.18 -15.09 -2.29
N ALA A 326 -11.19 -14.69 -1.53
CA ALA A 326 -11.58 -13.30 -1.35
C ALA A 326 -10.52 -12.52 -0.57
N CYS A 327 -10.40 -11.23 -0.83
CA CYS A 327 -9.66 -10.31 0.01
C CYS A 327 -10.56 -9.81 1.14
N ILE A 328 -10.07 -9.88 2.39
CA ILE A 328 -10.86 -9.54 3.58
C ILE A 328 -10.26 -8.40 4.41
N SER A 329 -9.06 -7.95 4.08
CA SER A 329 -8.46 -6.75 4.67
C SER A 329 -7.71 -5.95 3.60
N LYS A 330 -8.17 -4.72 3.33
CA LYS A 330 -7.48 -3.77 2.45
C LYS A 330 -6.06 -3.49 2.95
N LYS A 331 -5.91 -3.25 4.25
CA LYS A 331 -4.61 -2.94 4.88
C LYS A 331 -3.62 -4.11 4.92
N SER A 332 -4.04 -5.32 4.58
CA SER A 332 -3.14 -6.49 4.47
C SER A 332 -2.47 -6.62 3.11
N ILE A 333 -2.90 -5.82 2.12
CA ILE A 333 -2.43 -5.89 0.75
C ILE A 333 -1.04 -5.26 0.68
N VAL A 334 -0.05 -6.03 0.23
CA VAL A 334 1.32 -5.53 0.07
C VAL A 334 1.94 -5.96 -1.25
N GLU A 335 2.73 -5.05 -1.83
CA GLU A 335 3.56 -5.30 -3.00
C GLU A 335 4.91 -5.90 -2.53
N ALA A 336 5.17 -7.15 -2.89
CA ALA A 336 6.32 -7.93 -2.47
C ALA A 336 7.19 -8.30 -3.68
N GLY A 337 7.91 -7.31 -4.22
CA GLY A 337 8.74 -7.46 -5.41
C GLY A 337 7.94 -7.92 -6.63
N SER A 338 8.13 -9.17 -7.04
CA SER A 338 7.39 -9.79 -8.16
C SER A 338 6.13 -10.55 -7.71
N SER A 339 5.56 -10.19 -6.56
CA SER A 339 4.34 -10.80 -6.03
C SER A 339 3.50 -9.80 -5.26
N VAL A 340 2.21 -10.08 -5.12
CA VAL A 340 1.29 -9.37 -4.23
C VAL A 340 0.83 -10.34 -3.15
N LEU A 341 0.85 -9.91 -1.89
CA LEU A 341 0.37 -10.68 -0.75
C LEU A 341 -0.88 -10.02 -0.18
N TYR A 342 -1.86 -10.80 0.26
CA TYR A 342 -3.06 -10.29 0.94
C TYR A 342 -3.70 -11.35 1.84
N ALA A 343 -4.43 -10.90 2.87
CA ALA A 343 -5.17 -11.78 3.77
C ALA A 343 -6.48 -12.25 3.13
N SER A 344 -6.71 -13.56 3.15
CA SER A 344 -7.94 -14.23 2.71
C SER A 344 -8.59 -15.02 3.85
N PRO A 345 -9.82 -15.55 3.68
CA PRO A 345 -10.45 -16.38 4.71
C PRO A 345 -9.66 -17.65 5.07
N ASP A 346 -8.85 -18.19 4.17
CA ASP A 346 -8.14 -19.46 4.41
C ASP A 346 -6.66 -19.26 4.78
N GLY A 347 -6.09 -18.10 4.51
CA GLY A 347 -4.69 -17.82 4.79
C GLY A 347 -4.16 -16.54 4.15
N LEU A 348 -2.86 -16.29 4.28
CA LEU A 348 -2.17 -15.28 3.49
C LEU A 348 -1.98 -15.82 2.06
N VAL A 349 -2.53 -15.14 1.07
CA VAL A 349 -2.42 -15.53 -0.34
C VAL A 349 -1.27 -14.78 -0.98
N ARG A 350 -0.53 -15.46 -1.86
CA ARG A 350 0.48 -14.87 -2.74
C ARG A 350 0.02 -14.97 -4.19
N ILE A 351 -0.03 -13.84 -4.89
CA ILE A 351 -0.24 -13.73 -6.33
C ILE A 351 1.09 -13.37 -6.99
N SER A 352 1.47 -14.10 -8.02
CA SER A 352 2.67 -13.88 -8.84
C SER A 352 2.39 -14.35 -10.27
N GLY A 353 3.20 -15.25 -10.85
CA GLY A 353 2.84 -15.98 -12.08
C GLY A 353 1.69 -17.00 -11.91
N GLY A 354 1.17 -17.12 -10.69
CA GLY A 354 0.00 -17.90 -10.28
C GLY A 354 -0.38 -17.51 -8.85
N ALA A 355 -1.42 -18.12 -8.28
CA ALA A 355 -1.87 -17.84 -6.93
C ALA A 355 -1.84 -19.08 -6.02
N SER A 356 -1.50 -18.87 -4.75
CA SER A 356 -1.45 -19.94 -3.74
C SER A 356 -1.63 -19.39 -2.33
N VAL A 357 -2.23 -20.18 -1.44
CA VAL A 357 -2.30 -19.85 -0.01
C VAL A 357 -0.95 -20.17 0.66
N LEU A 358 -0.15 -19.13 0.91
CA LEU A 358 1.21 -19.24 1.43
C LEU A 358 1.27 -19.88 2.83
N THR A 359 0.27 -19.62 3.67
CA THR A 359 0.20 -20.11 5.05
C THR A 359 -0.34 -21.53 5.17
N GLU A 360 -0.89 -22.13 4.11
CA GLU A 360 -1.49 -23.47 4.15
C GLU A 360 -0.58 -24.56 4.78
N PRO A 361 0.74 -24.65 4.48
CA PRO A 361 1.62 -25.64 5.11
C PRO A 361 1.91 -25.34 6.59
N LEU A 362 1.73 -24.10 7.03
CA LEU A 362 2.07 -23.63 8.38
C LEU A 362 0.89 -23.63 9.33
N MET A 363 -0.29 -23.27 8.84
CA MET A 363 -1.46 -22.98 9.66
C MET A 363 -2.72 -23.59 9.04
N LYS A 364 -3.59 -24.16 9.88
CA LYS A 364 -4.94 -24.56 9.47
C LYS A 364 -5.83 -23.33 9.42
N LYS A 365 -6.91 -23.39 8.62
CA LYS A 365 -7.94 -22.35 8.58
C LYS A 365 -8.43 -21.91 9.96
N LYS A 366 -8.65 -22.86 10.88
CA LYS A 366 -9.11 -22.55 12.25
C LYS A 366 -8.11 -21.68 13.02
N GLU A 367 -6.82 -21.99 12.91
CA GLU A 367 -5.74 -21.23 13.57
C GLU A 367 -5.60 -19.84 12.92
N TRP A 368 -5.69 -19.77 11.59
CA TRP A 368 -5.69 -18.49 10.86
C TRP A 368 -6.87 -17.60 11.27
N GLN A 369 -8.08 -18.15 11.31
CA GLN A 369 -9.28 -17.42 11.72
C GLN A 369 -9.22 -16.93 13.17
N ALA A 370 -8.48 -17.63 14.05
CA ALA A 370 -8.27 -17.16 15.41
C ALA A 370 -7.51 -15.82 15.47
N LEU A 371 -6.68 -15.51 14.45
CA LEU A 371 -5.97 -14.22 14.35
C LEU A 371 -6.87 -13.05 13.96
N ASN A 372 -8.16 -13.27 13.66
CA ASN A 372 -9.06 -12.27 13.07
C ASN A 372 -8.48 -11.65 11.78
N PRO A 373 -8.38 -12.41 10.68
CA PRO A 373 -7.67 -12.00 9.47
C PRO A 373 -8.15 -10.69 8.81
N SER A 374 -9.39 -10.26 9.04
CA SER A 374 -9.91 -8.97 8.56
C SER A 374 -9.30 -7.76 9.27
N SER A 375 -8.68 -7.96 10.45
CA SER A 375 -7.93 -6.91 11.16
C SER A 375 -6.48 -6.79 10.72
N ILE A 376 -6.00 -7.66 9.83
CA ILE A 376 -4.59 -7.71 9.48
C ILE A 376 -4.16 -6.42 8.77
N VAL A 377 -3.12 -5.79 9.28
CA VAL A 377 -2.37 -4.71 8.63
C VAL A 377 -0.99 -5.24 8.26
N GLY A 378 -0.60 -5.07 6.99
CA GLY A 378 0.58 -5.68 6.40
C GLY A 378 1.61 -4.66 5.95
N VAL A 379 2.89 -5.00 6.06
CA VAL A 379 3.99 -4.32 5.37
C VAL A 379 5.02 -5.34 4.89
N PHE A 380 5.64 -5.09 3.75
CA PHE A 380 6.69 -5.94 3.21
C PHE A 380 8.05 -5.24 3.27
N HIS A 381 9.02 -5.83 3.97
CA HIS A 381 10.35 -5.26 4.16
C HIS A 381 11.37 -6.37 4.32
N ASP A 382 12.60 -6.19 3.83
CA ASP A 382 13.66 -7.21 3.94
C ASP A 382 13.22 -8.62 3.50
N GLN A 383 12.50 -8.70 2.38
CA GLN A 383 11.93 -9.93 1.81
C GLN A 383 10.93 -10.65 2.74
N ARG A 384 10.33 -9.96 3.71
CA ARG A 384 9.43 -10.55 4.70
C ARG A 384 8.13 -9.79 4.80
N TYR A 385 7.07 -10.56 4.99
CA TYR A 385 5.76 -10.02 5.31
C TYR A 385 5.64 -9.88 6.82
N TYR A 386 5.42 -8.66 7.29
CA TYR A 386 5.05 -8.35 8.67
C TYR A 386 3.54 -8.12 8.70
N GLY A 387 2.82 -8.93 9.46
CA GLY A 387 1.38 -8.80 9.65
C GLY A 387 1.04 -8.52 11.10
N PHE A 388 0.32 -7.44 11.38
CA PHE A 388 -0.21 -7.11 12.70
C PHE A 388 -1.70 -7.36 12.74
N TYR A 389 -2.23 -7.89 13.84
CA TYR A 389 -3.60 -8.35 13.94
C TYR A 389 -4.20 -8.12 15.34
N ASP A 390 -5.52 -7.95 15.38
CA ASP A 390 -6.31 -7.84 16.60
C ASP A 390 -7.21 -9.06 16.79
N ALA A 391 -6.73 -10.03 17.57
CA ALA A 391 -7.47 -11.24 17.91
C ALA A 391 -8.38 -11.08 19.14
N THR A 392 -8.56 -9.88 19.71
CA THR A 392 -9.32 -9.68 20.97
C THR A 392 -10.79 -10.10 20.83
N ALA A 393 -11.40 -9.86 19.66
CA ALA A 393 -12.76 -10.32 19.34
C ALA A 393 -12.91 -11.86 19.40
N ASN A 394 -11.81 -12.59 19.25
CA ASN A 394 -11.75 -14.05 19.30
C ASN A 394 -11.19 -14.58 20.64
N GLY A 395 -11.04 -13.73 21.65
CA GLY A 395 -10.46 -14.08 22.95
C GLY A 395 -8.92 -14.18 22.96
N GLY A 396 -8.27 -13.70 21.90
CA GLY A 396 -6.81 -13.57 21.81
C GLY A 396 -6.32 -12.19 22.23
N PHE A 397 -5.11 -11.83 21.76
CA PHE A 397 -4.47 -10.55 22.02
C PHE A 397 -4.08 -9.87 20.71
N LYS A 398 -3.80 -8.57 20.78
CA LYS A 398 -3.16 -7.80 19.71
C LYS A 398 -1.69 -8.18 19.61
N ALA A 399 -1.21 -8.49 18.42
CA ALA A 399 0.14 -8.98 18.18
C ALA A 399 0.51 -8.85 16.69
N GLY A 400 1.70 -9.35 16.33
CA GLY A 400 2.10 -9.49 14.95
C GLY A 400 2.72 -10.84 14.62
N PHE A 401 3.02 -11.06 13.35
CA PHE A 401 3.76 -12.21 12.85
C PHE A 401 4.65 -11.82 11.68
N ILE A 402 5.71 -12.60 11.46
CA ILE A 402 6.62 -12.47 10.35
C ILE A 402 6.63 -13.77 9.57
N ILE A 403 6.47 -13.68 8.25
CA ILE A 403 6.62 -14.80 7.31
C ILE A 403 7.58 -14.39 6.20
N ASP A 404 8.48 -15.30 5.87
CA ASP A 404 9.25 -15.22 4.63
C ASP A 404 8.46 -15.90 3.50
N PRO A 405 7.94 -15.16 2.50
CA PRO A 405 7.19 -15.75 1.41
C PRO A 405 8.04 -16.56 0.44
N THR A 406 9.37 -16.44 0.49
CA THR A 406 10.29 -17.24 -0.33
C THR A 406 10.63 -18.56 0.35
N GLU A 407 10.67 -18.58 1.68
CA GLU A 407 10.93 -19.78 2.49
C GLU A 407 9.84 -20.03 3.54
N PRO A 408 8.58 -20.29 3.15
CA PRO A 408 7.48 -20.50 4.10
C PRO A 408 7.73 -21.74 4.99
N GLN A 409 8.57 -22.67 4.58
CA GLN A 409 8.91 -23.86 5.38
C GLN A 409 9.77 -23.55 6.62
N ALA A 410 10.41 -22.37 6.66
CA ALA A 410 11.16 -21.91 7.84
C ALA A 410 10.24 -21.66 9.05
N GLY A 411 8.92 -21.60 8.85
CA GLY A 411 7.94 -21.30 9.89
C GLY A 411 7.66 -19.80 9.99
N LEU A 412 6.69 -19.45 10.81
CA LEU A 412 6.37 -18.06 11.13
C LEU A 412 6.93 -17.68 12.50
N THR A 413 7.29 -16.42 12.68
CA THR A 413 7.67 -15.88 14.00
C THR A 413 6.56 -14.99 14.52
N GLN A 414 6.28 -15.02 15.81
CA GLN A 414 5.31 -14.11 16.44
C GLN A 414 6.00 -12.86 16.97
N LEU A 415 5.32 -11.72 16.90
CA LEU A 415 5.73 -10.45 17.46
C LEU A 415 4.77 -10.06 18.58
N THR A 416 5.30 -9.50 19.67
CA THR A 416 4.47 -8.92 20.72
C THR A 416 4.00 -7.50 20.38
N GLN A 417 4.66 -6.85 19.42
CA GLN A 417 4.28 -5.52 18.94
C GLN A 417 2.97 -5.57 18.15
N TYR A 418 2.17 -4.52 18.27
CA TYR A 418 0.97 -4.27 17.47
C TYR A 418 0.98 -2.85 16.89
N SER A 419 0.46 -2.70 15.68
CA SER A 419 0.20 -1.41 15.04
C SER A 419 -0.88 -1.53 13.97
N GLU A 420 -1.67 -0.47 13.79
CA GLU A 420 -2.67 -0.32 12.72
C GLU A 420 -2.27 0.72 11.65
N CYS A 421 -1.15 1.40 11.88
CA CYS A 421 -0.66 2.52 11.09
C CYS A 421 0.81 2.27 10.76
N LEU A 422 1.07 1.88 9.51
CA LEU A 422 2.39 1.51 9.00
C LEU A 422 2.72 2.36 7.78
N TYR A 423 4.00 2.64 7.59
CA TYR A 423 4.55 3.23 6.38
C TYR A 423 5.94 2.67 6.11
N LEU A 424 6.15 2.18 4.89
CA LEU A 424 7.47 1.76 4.43
C LEU A 424 8.09 2.93 3.65
N ASP A 425 9.22 3.43 4.15
CA ASP A 425 10.02 4.40 3.41
C ASP A 425 11.09 3.67 2.59
N LEU A 426 11.03 3.79 1.27
CA LEU A 426 11.98 3.13 0.36
C LEU A 426 13.35 3.82 0.30
N GLU A 427 13.44 5.08 0.73
CA GLU A 427 14.70 5.85 0.73
C GLU A 427 15.57 5.47 1.93
N GLU A 428 14.97 5.41 3.12
CA GLU A 428 15.66 4.97 4.35
C GLU A 428 15.58 3.46 4.61
N ASP A 429 14.88 2.71 3.75
CA ASP A 429 14.67 1.25 3.87
C ASP A 429 14.19 0.84 5.27
N SER A 430 13.19 1.55 5.77
CA SER A 430 12.75 1.48 7.17
C SER A 430 11.22 1.45 7.30
N ILE A 431 10.72 0.69 8.28
CA ILE A 431 9.30 0.66 8.63
C ILE A 431 9.03 1.70 9.73
N PHE A 432 8.18 2.66 9.40
CA PHE A 432 7.62 3.63 10.34
C PHE A 432 6.25 3.16 10.79
N PHE A 433 5.94 3.36 12.07
CA PHE A 433 4.64 3.01 12.61
C PHE A 433 4.28 3.84 13.83
N THR A 434 3.00 3.83 14.21
CA THR A 434 2.57 4.32 15.53
C THR A 434 2.06 3.17 16.39
N GLU A 435 2.30 3.25 17.69
CA GLU A 435 1.66 2.34 18.64
C GLU A 435 0.16 2.64 18.78
N GLU A 436 -0.57 1.69 19.35
CA GLU A 436 -2.00 1.86 19.59
C GLU A 436 -2.29 3.13 20.40
N ASN A 437 -3.21 3.96 19.90
CA ASN A 437 -3.61 5.23 20.53
C ASN A 437 -2.44 6.20 20.80
N SER A 438 -1.36 6.14 20.01
CA SER A 438 -0.20 7.01 20.13
C SER A 438 -0.10 8.01 18.99
N THR A 439 0.46 9.18 19.28
CA THR A 439 0.87 10.19 18.29
C THR A 439 2.35 10.07 17.92
N GLN A 440 3.13 9.23 18.61
CA GLN A 440 4.56 9.10 18.37
C GLN A 440 4.80 8.12 17.21
N ILE A 441 5.42 8.61 16.13
CA ILE A 441 6.01 7.77 15.10
C ILE A 441 7.28 7.12 15.66
N LYS A 442 7.42 5.83 15.41
CA LYS A 442 8.60 5.03 15.73
C LYS A 442 9.15 4.34 14.50
N ILE A 443 10.45 4.05 14.52
CA ILE A 443 11.16 3.28 13.51
C ILE A 443 11.42 1.87 14.05
N TRP A 444 11.03 0.86 13.27
CA TRP A 444 11.19 -0.55 13.62
C TRP A 444 12.67 -1.00 13.60
N ASP A 445 13.06 -1.87 14.54
CA ASP A 445 14.39 -2.52 14.61
C ASP A 445 15.63 -1.58 14.60
N GLU A 446 15.50 -0.35 15.07
CA GLU A 446 16.56 0.67 14.90
C GLU A 446 17.24 1.11 16.23
N ALA A 447 16.67 0.79 17.40
CA ALA A 447 17.29 1.19 18.67
C ALA A 447 18.60 0.44 18.97
N LEU A 448 19.42 0.99 19.88
CA LEU A 448 20.62 0.31 20.37
C LEU A 448 20.32 -0.80 21.39
N THR A 449 19.14 -0.75 22.01
CA THR A 449 18.63 -1.76 22.94
C THR A 449 17.97 -2.91 22.19
N LEU A 450 18.01 -4.11 22.78
CA LEU A 450 17.47 -5.33 22.18
C LEU A 450 16.17 -5.74 22.88
N GLN A 451 15.21 -6.22 22.08
CA GLN A 451 14.00 -6.85 22.58
C GLN A 451 14.35 -8.18 23.28
N THR A 452 13.48 -8.66 24.15
CA THR A 452 13.61 -10.03 24.68
C THR A 452 12.86 -11.00 23.77
N TYR A 453 13.54 -12.05 23.33
CA TYR A 453 12.91 -13.16 22.63
C TYR A 453 12.62 -14.33 23.56
N THR A 454 11.69 -15.20 23.13
CA THR A 454 11.48 -16.53 23.71
C THR A 454 11.34 -17.54 22.59
N TRP A 455 12.16 -18.59 22.63
CA TRP A 455 12.13 -19.69 21.68
C TRP A 455 12.03 -21.02 22.40
N ARG A 456 11.09 -21.88 22.01
CA ARG A 456 10.93 -23.24 22.54
C ARG A 456 10.98 -24.26 21.42
N SER A 457 11.84 -25.26 21.56
CA SER A 457 12.03 -26.32 20.57
C SER A 457 10.77 -27.15 20.35
N LYS A 458 10.77 -28.01 19.33
CA LYS A 458 9.87 -29.17 19.26
C LYS A 458 10.01 -30.11 20.46
N VAL A 459 9.09 -31.07 20.57
CA VAL A 459 9.20 -32.21 21.48
C VAL A 459 10.10 -33.28 20.87
N PHE A 460 11.25 -33.52 21.49
CA PHE A 460 12.18 -34.57 21.08
C PHE A 460 11.87 -35.87 21.82
N VAL A 461 11.49 -36.90 21.08
CA VAL A 461 11.27 -38.24 21.64
C VAL A 461 12.52 -39.07 21.51
N THR A 462 12.96 -39.65 22.62
CA THR A 462 14.08 -40.58 22.66
C THR A 462 13.59 -42.03 22.51
N PRO A 463 14.36 -42.95 21.87
CA PRO A 463 13.90 -44.33 21.64
C PRO A 463 13.66 -45.17 22.91
N ARG A 464 14.15 -44.69 24.05
CA ARG A 464 13.99 -45.28 25.38
C ARG A 464 14.08 -44.15 26.40
N PRO A 465 13.43 -44.25 27.56
CA PRO A 465 13.57 -43.26 28.62
C PRO A 465 15.06 -43.05 28.99
N VAL A 466 15.49 -41.79 29.01
CA VAL A 466 16.86 -41.38 29.37
C VAL A 466 16.81 -40.26 30.40
N ASN A 467 17.96 -39.98 31.02
CA ASN A 467 18.19 -38.75 31.78
C ASN A 467 19.35 -38.02 31.10
N PHE A 468 19.11 -36.80 30.59
CA PHE A 468 20.21 -35.96 30.13
C PHE A 468 20.90 -35.36 31.34
N GLY A 469 22.20 -35.61 31.49
CA GLY A 469 22.99 -35.18 32.64
C GLY A 469 23.75 -33.86 32.43
N TRP A 470 23.73 -33.32 31.21
CA TRP A 470 24.42 -32.08 30.84
C TRP A 470 23.63 -31.24 29.83
N LEU A 471 23.73 -29.92 29.98
CA LEU A 471 23.25 -28.91 29.05
C LEU A 471 24.41 -27.99 28.65
N GLU A 472 24.56 -27.74 27.35
CA GLU A 472 25.46 -26.73 26.80
C GLU A 472 24.66 -25.77 25.89
N ILE A 473 24.74 -24.47 26.15
CA ILE A 473 24.20 -23.43 25.26
C ILE A 473 25.37 -22.59 24.77
N ARG A 474 25.63 -22.64 23.46
CA ARG A 474 26.66 -21.82 22.81
C ARG A 474 26.01 -20.55 22.28
N ALA A 475 26.38 -19.43 22.88
CA ALA A 475 25.92 -18.10 22.51
C ALA A 475 27.12 -17.17 22.27
N ARG A 476 26.88 -16.05 21.57
CA ARG A 476 27.90 -15.01 21.39
C ARG A 476 28.15 -14.18 22.65
N GLY A 477 27.13 -14.03 23.48
CA GLY A 477 27.21 -13.40 24.79
C GLY A 477 26.32 -14.12 25.80
N TYR A 478 26.43 -13.69 27.05
CA TYR A 478 25.73 -14.23 28.22
C TYR A 478 25.37 -13.05 29.14
N PRO A 479 24.25 -13.11 29.88
CA PRO A 479 23.48 -14.29 30.25
C PRO A 479 22.43 -14.76 29.23
N VAL A 480 22.07 -16.05 29.29
CA VAL A 480 20.92 -16.65 28.58
C VAL A 480 20.04 -17.39 29.59
N ASN A 481 18.74 -17.09 29.61
CA ASN A 481 17.78 -17.84 30.43
C ASN A 481 17.31 -19.08 29.69
N PHE A 482 17.07 -20.16 30.44
CA PHE A 482 16.57 -21.40 29.86
C PHE A 482 15.59 -22.13 30.79
N LYS A 483 14.75 -22.97 30.17
CA LYS A 483 13.96 -24.01 30.84
C LYS A 483 14.04 -25.31 30.06
N VAL A 484 14.11 -26.43 30.76
CA VAL A 484 14.11 -27.77 30.18
C VAL A 484 12.88 -28.50 30.67
N PHE A 485 12.11 -29.04 29.73
CA PHE A 485 10.93 -29.81 30.02
C PHE A 485 11.20 -31.28 29.74
N ALA A 486 10.65 -32.14 30.59
CA ALA A 486 10.68 -33.58 30.45
C ALA A 486 9.27 -34.15 30.70
N ASP A 487 8.74 -34.92 29.75
CA ASP A 487 7.36 -35.44 29.76
C ASP A 487 6.32 -34.34 30.09
N GLY A 488 6.49 -33.17 29.47
CA GLY A 488 5.64 -31.97 29.66
C GLY A 488 5.85 -31.18 30.96
N ASN A 489 6.72 -31.63 31.86
CA ASN A 489 6.99 -30.97 33.15
C ASN A 489 8.30 -30.16 33.10
N ASN A 490 8.30 -28.92 33.63
CA ASN A 490 9.55 -28.17 33.80
C ASN A 490 10.42 -28.86 34.86
N VAL A 491 11.54 -29.44 34.44
CA VAL A 491 12.45 -30.20 35.32
C VAL A 491 13.70 -29.41 35.69
N PHE A 492 14.03 -28.36 34.94
CA PHE A 492 15.20 -27.56 35.20
C PHE A 492 15.09 -26.18 34.56
N GLU A 493 15.39 -25.14 35.32
CA GLU A 493 15.42 -23.77 34.83
C GLU A 493 16.56 -22.99 35.48
N GLY A 494 17.02 -21.95 34.79
CA GLY A 494 18.06 -21.09 35.31
C GLY A 494 18.62 -20.16 34.24
N THR A 495 19.80 -19.61 34.56
CA THR A 495 20.52 -18.67 33.70
C THR A 495 21.92 -19.19 33.48
N ILE A 496 22.32 -19.33 32.22
CA ILE A 496 23.70 -19.63 31.83
C ILE A 496 24.46 -18.32 31.69
N THR A 497 25.59 -18.21 32.39
CA THR A 497 26.43 -17.00 32.45
C THR A 497 27.77 -17.16 31.73
N SER A 498 28.10 -18.36 31.24
CA SER A 498 29.31 -18.65 30.47
C SER A 498 29.06 -19.75 29.44
N ARG A 499 30.04 -19.99 28.57
CA ARG A 499 29.99 -21.08 27.58
C ARG A 499 30.14 -22.49 28.15
N ASP A 500 30.34 -22.62 29.46
CA ASP A 500 30.61 -23.90 30.09
C ASP A 500 29.33 -24.72 30.23
N ALA A 501 29.44 -26.03 29.99
CA ALA A 501 28.32 -26.93 30.16
C ALA A 501 27.95 -27.06 31.65
N ILE A 502 26.65 -27.10 31.94
CA ILE A 502 26.11 -27.21 33.29
C ILE A 502 25.50 -28.59 33.54
N ARG A 503 25.45 -28.98 34.81
CA ARG A 503 24.83 -30.24 35.22
C ARG A 503 23.31 -30.11 35.29
N MET A 504 22.64 -31.07 34.65
CA MET A 504 21.19 -31.24 34.72
C MET A 504 20.80 -32.04 35.98
N PRO A 505 19.58 -31.86 36.51
CA PRO A 505 19.04 -32.68 37.58
C PRO A 505 18.97 -34.17 37.20
N ALA A 506 19.30 -35.02 38.17
CA ALA A 506 19.29 -36.47 38.02
C ALA A 506 18.14 -37.11 38.83
N GLY A 507 17.96 -38.43 38.69
CA GLY A 507 17.02 -39.21 39.52
C GLY A 507 15.66 -39.49 38.88
N PHE A 508 15.49 -39.14 37.60
CA PHE A 508 14.30 -39.45 36.82
C PHE A 508 14.71 -39.85 35.39
N LEU A 509 13.83 -40.57 34.70
CA LEU A 509 13.95 -40.86 33.27
C LEU A 509 12.72 -40.29 32.58
N ALA A 510 12.91 -39.79 31.37
CA ALA A 510 11.86 -39.24 30.53
C ALA A 510 12.13 -39.63 29.08
N ASP A 511 11.07 -39.75 28.28
CA ASP A 511 11.17 -40.05 26.86
C ASP A 511 10.97 -38.80 25.99
N GLU A 512 10.20 -37.83 26.46
CA GLU A 512 9.95 -36.54 25.79
C GLU A 512 10.77 -35.41 26.40
N TRP A 513 11.44 -34.62 25.56
CA TRP A 513 12.31 -33.53 25.98
C TRP A 513 12.13 -32.27 25.15
N GLU A 514 12.10 -31.12 25.82
CA GLU A 514 12.02 -29.81 25.17
C GLU A 514 12.96 -28.83 25.86
N ILE A 515 13.39 -27.80 25.13
CA ILE A 515 14.17 -26.70 25.69
C ILE A 515 13.60 -25.36 25.24
N GLU A 516 13.40 -24.48 26.21
CA GLU A 516 13.05 -23.08 26.02
C GLU A 516 14.25 -22.22 26.39
N VAL A 517 14.52 -21.20 25.59
CA VAL A 517 15.52 -20.17 25.86
C VAL A 517 14.90 -18.79 25.71
N SER A 518 15.33 -17.86 26.54
CA SER A 518 14.92 -16.46 26.46
C SER A 518 16.05 -15.51 26.83
N GLY A 519 16.00 -14.31 26.26
CA GLY A 519 17.00 -13.28 26.45
C GLY A 519 17.16 -12.41 25.20
N THR A 520 18.33 -11.80 25.09
CA THR A 520 18.69 -10.90 23.98
C THR A 520 19.91 -11.37 23.19
N GLU A 521 20.69 -12.29 23.77
CA GLU A 521 21.94 -12.77 23.23
C GLU A 521 21.75 -13.68 22.01
N ARG A 522 22.71 -13.64 21.07
CA ARG A 522 22.69 -14.53 19.91
C ARG A 522 23.07 -15.96 20.30
N ILE A 523 22.18 -16.93 20.10
CA ILE A 523 22.42 -18.35 20.36
C ILE A 523 22.74 -19.09 19.06
N ASN A 524 23.84 -19.83 19.03
CA ASN A 524 24.30 -20.62 17.89
C ASN A 524 23.92 -22.10 18.00
N SER A 525 23.92 -22.68 19.19
CA SER A 525 23.49 -24.07 19.37
C SER A 525 23.13 -24.41 20.81
N ILE A 526 22.23 -25.38 20.97
CA ILE A 526 21.82 -25.94 22.25
C ILE A 526 22.04 -27.46 22.21
N THR A 527 22.68 -28.02 23.24
CA THR A 527 22.96 -29.46 23.30
C THR A 527 22.58 -30.05 24.66
N LEU A 528 21.80 -31.13 24.65
CA LEU A 528 21.53 -31.99 25.79
C LEU A 528 22.24 -33.34 25.61
N ALA A 529 22.99 -33.77 26.62
CA ALA A 529 23.81 -34.99 26.56
C ALA A 529 23.75 -35.83 27.85
N GLN A 530 23.90 -37.15 27.73
CA GLN A 530 23.93 -38.06 28.88
C GLN A 530 25.27 -37.97 29.62
N SER A 531 26.37 -37.65 28.92
CA SER A 531 27.70 -37.54 29.51
C SER A 531 28.50 -36.36 28.97
N ALA A 532 29.49 -35.89 29.75
CA ALA A 532 30.36 -34.78 29.35
C ALA A 532 31.18 -35.09 28.09
N ARG A 533 31.48 -36.38 27.87
CA ARG A 533 32.22 -36.85 26.70
C ARG A 533 31.42 -36.63 25.41
N GLU A 534 30.10 -36.83 25.46
CA GLU A 534 29.20 -36.63 24.31
C GLU A 534 29.11 -35.17 23.86
N LEU A 535 29.41 -34.21 24.74
CA LEU A 535 29.50 -32.78 24.38
C LEU A 535 30.79 -32.43 23.60
N ARG A 536 31.86 -33.21 23.79
CA ARG A 536 33.17 -32.99 23.14
C ARG A 536 33.28 -33.62 21.75
N ASP A 537 32.60 -34.75 21.52
CA ASP A 537 32.67 -35.54 20.28
C ASP A 537 31.69 -35.04 19.20
N GLY A 538 31.46 -33.72 19.10
CA GLY A 538 30.36 -33.12 18.32
C GLY A 538 30.70 -31.83 17.59
#